data_AF-A0A3B9H2S7-F1
#
_entry.id   AF-A0A3B9H2S7-F1
#
_cell.length_a   1.000
_cell.length_b   1.000
_cell.length_c   1.000
_cell.angle_alpha   90.00
_cell.angle_beta   90.00
_cell.angle_gamma   90.00
#
_symmetry.space_group_name_H-M   'P 1'
#
loop_
_entity.id
_entity.type
_entity.pdbx_description
1 polymer ?
#
loop_
_entity_poly.entity_id
_entity_poly.type
_entity_poly.pdbx_seq_one_letter_code
_entity_poly.pdbx_strand_id
1 'polypeptide(L)' 'FRAFVPSTEADAVIAAASPEALAAAEGRGVIGAADDVAARLSAFAGEHGADELFILTLAERNEDRIRSYQLIAEAMA' A
#
# COMPACT_ATOMS: atom_id res chain seq x y z
N PHE A 1 4.80 -2.69 20.46
CA PHE A 1 5.64 -2.15 19.37
C PHE A 1 6.44 -3.30 18.77
N ARG A 2 6.47 -3.44 17.44
CA ARG A 2 7.28 -4.46 16.76
C ARG A 2 8.73 -3.98 16.72
N ALA A 3 9.69 -4.89 16.87
CA ALA A 3 11.10 -4.55 16.71
C ALA A 3 11.36 -4.04 15.29
N PHE A 4 12.20 -3.02 15.16
CA PHE A 4 12.69 -2.58 13.87
C PHE A 4 13.52 -3.71 13.24
N VAL A 5 13.24 -4.02 11.97
CA VAL A 5 13.99 -4.98 11.18
C VAL A 5 14.64 -4.20 10.03
N PRO A 6 15.98 -4.25 9.88
CA PRO A 6 16.66 -3.67 8.72
C PRO A 6 16.15 -4.28 7.42
N SER A 7 16.09 -3.49 6.33
CA SER A 7 15.65 -3.99 5.02
C SER A 7 16.50 -5.16 4.50
N THR A 8 17.78 -5.21 4.87
CA THR A 8 18.70 -6.31 4.51
C THR A 8 18.32 -7.66 5.12
N GLU A 9 17.46 -7.68 6.14
CA GLU A 9 16.95 -8.89 6.78
C GLU A 9 15.47 -9.17 6.42
N ALA A 10 14.85 -8.31 5.63
CA ALA A 10 13.42 -8.40 5.30
C ALA A 10 13.06 -9.73 4.65
N ASP A 11 13.86 -10.20 3.69
CA ASP A 11 13.62 -11.47 2.99
C ASP A 11 13.63 -12.65 3.94
N ALA A 12 14.57 -12.70 4.89
CA ALA A 12 14.64 -13.75 5.89
C ALA A 12 13.44 -13.71 6.84
N VAL A 13 12.98 -12.51 7.22
CA VAL A 13 11.79 -12.33 8.05
C VAL A 13 10.51 -12.75 7.32
N ILE A 14 10.39 -12.40 6.04
CA ILE A 14 9.24 -12.80 5.21
C ILE A 14 9.25 -14.32 5.01
N ALA A 15 10.41 -14.92 4.70
CA ALA A 15 10.54 -16.37 4.53
C ALA A 15 10.22 -17.17 5.80
N ALA A 16 10.47 -16.59 6.98
CA ALA A 16 10.16 -17.18 8.28
C ALA A 16 8.75 -16.82 8.80
N ALA A 17 7.97 -16.00 8.09
CA ALA A 17 6.65 -15.59 8.53
C ALA A 17 5.67 -16.76 8.49
N SER A 18 4.82 -16.87 9.53
CA SER A 18 3.73 -17.85 9.49
C SER A 18 2.67 -17.45 8.47
N PRO A 19 1.90 -18.41 7.92
CA PRO A 19 0.77 -18.10 7.04
C PRO A 19 -0.22 -17.10 7.66
N GLU A 20 -0.48 -17.20 8.96
CA GLU A 20 -1.36 -16.26 9.68
C GLU A 20 -0.77 -14.85 9.73
N ALA A 21 0.54 -14.73 9.90
CA ALA A 21 1.22 -13.44 9.91
C ALA A 21 1.21 -12.78 8.52
N LEU A 22 1.34 -13.57 7.45
CA LEU A 22 1.26 -13.10 6.08
C LEU A 22 -0.17 -12.66 5.73
N ALA A 23 -1.17 -13.48 6.06
CA ALA A 23 -2.59 -13.14 5.88
C ALA A 23 -3.00 -11.89 6.68
N ALA A 24 -2.45 -11.68 7.88
CA ALA A 24 -2.69 -10.47 8.67
C ALA A 24 -1.99 -9.22 8.11
N ALA A 25 -1.02 -9.39 7.21
CA ALA A 25 -0.38 -8.30 6.47
C ALA A 25 -1.13 -8.00 5.16
N GLU A 26 -1.68 -9.04 4.52
CA GLU A 26 -2.61 -8.91 3.41
C GLU A 26 -3.83 -8.07 3.83
N GLY A 27 -4.17 -7.06 3.04
CA GLY A 27 -5.29 -6.14 3.32
C GLY A 27 -4.93 -4.86 4.07
N ARG A 28 -3.68 -4.66 4.51
CA ARG A 28 -3.25 -3.40 5.15
C ARG A 28 -3.06 -2.23 4.18
N GLY A 29 -3.14 -2.48 2.87
CA GLY A 29 -2.98 -1.47 1.84
C GLY A 29 -3.72 -1.82 0.56
N VAL A 30 -3.87 -0.80 -0.30
CA VAL A 30 -4.39 -0.93 -1.66
C VAL A 30 -3.18 -1.01 -2.59
N ILE A 31 -2.90 -2.20 -3.10
CA ILE A 31 -1.72 -2.50 -3.93
C ILE A 31 -2.23 -3.11 -5.23
N GLY A 32 -1.74 -2.63 -6.38
CA GLY A 32 -2.13 -3.12 -7.69
C GLY A 32 -1.75 -2.17 -8.83
N ALA A 33 -2.36 -2.39 -10.00
CA ALA A 33 -2.28 -1.45 -11.12
C ALA A 33 -3.02 -0.14 -10.79
N ALA A 34 -2.68 0.94 -11.49
CA ALA A 34 -3.19 2.28 -11.20
C ALA A 34 -4.73 2.33 -11.20
N ASP A 35 -5.36 1.77 -12.23
CA ASP A 35 -6.83 1.76 -12.38
C ASP A 35 -7.52 0.97 -11.26
N ASP A 36 -6.96 -0.18 -10.88
CA ASP A 36 -7.48 -1.00 -9.79
C ASP A 36 -7.38 -0.28 -8.44
N VAL A 37 -6.25 0.40 -8.21
CA VAL A 37 -6.03 1.20 -7.00
C VAL A 37 -7.01 2.37 -6.96
N ALA A 38 -7.16 3.12 -8.05
CA ALA A 38 -8.09 4.23 -8.16
C ALA A 38 -9.54 3.79 -7.88
N ALA A 39 -10.00 2.71 -8.53
CA ALA A 39 -11.34 2.18 -8.32
C ALA A 39 -11.61 1.79 -6.86
N ARG A 40 -10.64 1.12 -6.22
CA ARG A 40 -10.75 0.72 -4.81
C ARG A 40 -10.74 1.92 -3.85
N LEU A 41 -9.91 2.93 -4.13
CA LEU A 41 -9.88 4.18 -3.35
C LEU A 41 -11.20 4.94 -3.47
N SER A 42 -11.74 5.10 -4.68
CA SER A 42 -13.04 5.75 -4.91
C SER A 42 -14.18 5.00 -4.22
N ALA A 43 -14.20 3.67 -4.28
CA ALA A 43 -15.19 2.86 -3.57
C ALA A 43 -15.11 3.08 -2.04
N PHE A 44 -13.90 3.07 -1.49
CA PHE A 44 -13.66 3.30 -0.06
C PHE A 44 -14.09 4.71 0.38
N ALA A 45 -13.78 5.73 -0.42
CA ALA A 45 -14.24 7.10 -0.17
C ALA A 45 -15.78 7.18 -0.17
N GLY A 46 -16.42 6.55 -1.15
CA GLY A 46 -17.88 6.49 -1.26
C GLY A 46 -18.55 5.77 -0.09
N GLU A 47 -17.98 4.66 0.38
CA GLU A 47 -18.46 3.91 1.55
C GLU A 47 -18.47 4.78 2.83
N HIS A 48 -17.47 5.64 2.97
CA HIS A 48 -17.31 6.50 4.14
C HIS A 48 -17.81 7.94 3.95
N GLY A 49 -18.38 8.28 2.78
CA GLY A 49 -18.83 9.63 2.47
C GLY A 49 -17.70 10.67 2.54
N ALA A 50 -16.47 10.28 2.18
CA ALA A 50 -15.31 11.16 2.22
C ALA A 50 -15.09 11.85 0.86
N ASP A 51 -14.91 13.17 0.89
CA ASP A 51 -14.60 13.96 -0.31
C ASP A 51 -13.09 13.98 -0.63
N GLU A 52 -12.24 13.64 0.34
CA GLU A 52 -10.78 13.64 0.22
C GLU A 52 -10.15 12.39 0.85
N LEU A 53 -9.03 11.94 0.28
CA LEU A 53 -8.24 10.82 0.78
C LEU A 53 -6.80 11.24 1.03
N PHE A 54 -6.30 11.01 2.25
CA PHE A 54 -4.89 11.16 2.59
C PHE A 54 -4.17 9.83 2.36
N ILE A 55 -3.29 9.78 1.35
CA ILE A 55 -2.63 8.54 0.93
C ILE A 55 -1.20 8.47 1.48
N LEU A 56 -0.93 7.43 2.29
CA LEU A 56 0.42 7.02 2.66
C LEU A 56 0.91 5.96 1.66
N THR A 57 2.05 6.22 1.01
CA THR A 57 2.72 5.24 0.15
C THR A 57 4.05 4.82 0.77
N LEU A 58 4.22 3.52 1.00
CA LEU A 58 5.48 2.90 1.41
C LEU A 58 6.14 2.28 0.19
N ALA A 59 7.27 2.83 -0.24
CA ALA A 59 8.08 2.29 -1.33
C ALA A 59 9.55 2.35 -0.93
N GLU A 60 10.35 1.40 -1.42
CA GLU A 60 11.79 1.32 -1.11
C GLU A 60 12.54 2.55 -1.62
N ARG A 61 12.26 2.96 -2.86
CA ARG A 61 12.90 4.10 -3.51
C ARG A 61 11.96 5.30 -3.54
N ASN A 62 12.54 6.50 -3.41
CA ASN A 62 11.77 7.73 -3.44
C ASN A 62 11.14 7.98 -4.82
N GLU A 63 11.84 7.63 -5.91
CA GLU A 63 11.29 7.77 -7.26
C GLU A 63 10.02 6.92 -7.46
N ASP A 64 10.00 5.70 -6.94
CA ASP A 64 8.83 4.81 -7.00
C ASP A 64 7.66 5.39 -6.21
N ARG A 65 7.94 5.98 -5.04
CA ARG A 65 6.93 6.67 -4.24
C ARG A 65 6.28 7.81 -5.02
N ILE A 66 7.10 8.64 -5.67
CA ILE A 66 6.62 9.76 -6.49
C ILE A 66 5.80 9.24 -7.68
N ARG A 67 6.31 8.21 -8.38
CA ARG A 67 5.60 7.64 -9.53
C ARG A 67 4.26 7.02 -9.13
N SER A 68 4.17 6.39 -7.97
CA SER A 68 2.92 5.86 -7.42
C SER A 68 1.86 6.96 -7.25
N TYR A 69 2.23 8.11 -6.66
CA TYR A 69 1.30 9.24 -6.51
C TYR A 69 0.85 9.80 -7.86
N GLN A 70 1.76 9.91 -8.83
CA GLN A 70 1.43 10.37 -10.18
C GLN A 70 0.44 9.43 -10.86
N LEU A 71 0.69 8.12 -10.80
CA LEU A 71 -0.20 7.11 -11.39
C LEU A 71 -1.60 7.14 -10.78
N ILE A 72 -1.69 7.27 -9.45
CA ILE A 72 -2.99 7.40 -8.77
C ILE A 72 -3.70 8.67 -9.21
N ALA A 73 -3.00 9.81 -9.25
CA ALA A 73 -3.58 11.08 -9.67
C ALA A 73 -4.03 11.04 -11.14
N GLU A 74 -3.24 10.44 -12.03
CA GLU A 74 -3.58 10.24 -13.45
C GLU A 74 -4.83 9.35 -13.61
N ALA A 75 -4.94 8.27 -12.83
CA ALA A 75 -6.06 7.32 -12.91
C ALA A 75 -7.35 7.82 -12.25
N MET A 76 -7.28 8.80 -11.36
CA MET A 76 -8.44 9.42 -10.69
C MET A 76 -8.93 10.70 -11.35
N ALA A 77 -8.22 11.21 -12.37
CA ALA A 77 -8.59 12.41 -13.14
C ALA A 77 -9.71 12.13 -14.15
#